data_AF-A0A3P3XJA5-F1
#
_entry.id   AF-A0A3P3XJA5-F1
#
_cell.length_a   1.000
_cell.length_b   1.000
_cell.length_c   1.000
_cell.angle_alpha   90.00
_cell.angle_beta   90.00
_cell.angle_gamma   90.00
#
_symmetry.space_group_name_H-M   'P 1'
#
loop_
_entity.id
_entity.type
_entity.pdbx_description
1 polymer ?
#
loop_
_entity_poly.entity_id
_entity_poly.type
_entity_poly.pdbx_seq_one_letter_code
_entity_poly.pdbx_strand_id
1 'polypeptide(L)'
;MMIWGYGPGIFGTFGWGGIIMGLSMMAIPILGGVFLFRYFQERREEPPAWKSALEALRKRYARGEITEEEYQKIKSDIIKSEFENSLHSH
;
A
#
# COMPACT_ATOMS: atom_id res chain seq x y z
N MET A 1 32.13 18.65 -6.49
CA MET A 1 30.98 18.51 -5.57
C MET A 1 30.55 19.88 -5.05
N MET A 2 29.58 20.54 -5.69
CA MET A 2 28.99 21.79 -5.22
C MET A 2 27.49 21.57 -4.99
N ILE A 3 27.16 21.01 -3.83
CA ILE A 3 25.78 20.93 -3.33
C ILE A 3 25.82 21.41 -1.88
N TRP A 4 26.19 22.67 -1.65
CA TRP A 4 26.06 23.31 -0.33
C TRP A 4 25.79 24.79 -0.53
N GLY A 5 24.56 25.08 -0.96
CA GLY A 5 23.97 26.40 -1.00
C GLY A 5 22.52 26.28 -0.54
N TYR A 6 22.35 25.93 0.73
CA TYR A 6 21.05 25.90 1.39
C TYR A 6 20.41 27.29 1.31
N GLY A 7 19.29 27.37 0.60
CA GLY A 7 18.19 28.30 0.91
C GLY A 7 18.08 29.55 0.04
N PRO A 8 17.32 29.53 -1.06
CA PRO A 8 16.70 30.74 -1.58
C PRO A 8 15.55 31.10 -0.63
N GLY A 9 15.76 31.99 0.35
CA GLY A 9 14.64 32.30 1.24
C GLY A 9 14.77 33.38 2.31
N ILE A 10 15.96 33.92 2.58
CA ILE A 10 16.09 34.93 3.65
C ILE A 10 15.77 36.36 3.15
N PHE A 11 15.64 36.58 1.83
CA PHE A 11 15.45 37.92 1.25
C PHE A 11 14.02 38.24 0.75
N GLY A 12 13.02 37.37 0.97
CA GLY A 12 11.68 37.54 0.34
C GLY A 12 10.53 38.01 1.23
N THR A 13 10.73 38.23 2.54
CA THR A 13 9.65 37.94 3.51
C THR A 13 9.44 38.97 4.63
N PHE A 14 9.46 40.27 4.32
CA PHE A 14 9.02 41.31 5.28
C PHE A 14 7.48 41.48 5.35
N GLY A 15 6.70 40.42 5.16
CA GLY A 15 5.23 40.48 5.23
C GLY A 15 4.53 39.12 5.15
N TRP A 16 3.18 39.14 5.10
CA TRP A 16 2.31 37.96 5.08
C TRP A 16 2.68 36.92 4.00
N GLY A 17 3.19 37.35 2.85
CA GLY A 17 3.64 36.46 1.78
C GLY A 17 4.77 35.53 2.20
N GLY A 18 5.60 35.94 3.15
CA GLY A 18 6.68 35.12 3.66
C GLY A 18 6.26 34.04 4.64
N ILE A 19 5.25 34.34 5.46
CA ILE A 19 4.62 33.35 6.33
C ILE A 19 4.00 32.25 5.48
N ILE A 20 3.28 32.63 4.41
CA ILE A 20 2.65 31.67 3.48
C ILE A 20 3.70 30.83 2.77
N MET A 21 4.80 31.44 2.29
CA MET A 21 5.86 30.73 1.57
C MET A 21 6.65 29.77 2.48
N GLY A 22 6.91 30.16 3.74
CA GLY A 22 7.56 29.30 4.72
C GLY A 22 6.67 28.11 5.12
N LEU A 23 5.38 28.37 5.36
CA LEU A 23 4.42 27.30 5.69
C LEU A 23 4.20 26.35 4.51
N SER A 24 4.15 26.85 3.28
CA SER A 24 3.98 25.99 2.10
C SER A 24 5.19 25.09 1.86
N MET A 25 6.42 25.59 2.07
CA MET A 25 7.64 24.78 1.99
C MET A 25 7.64 23.57 2.92
N MET A 26 6.99 23.68 4.09
CA MET A 26 6.85 22.58 5.05
C MET A 26 5.61 21.73 4.79
N ALA A 27 4.48 22.33 4.38
CA ALA A 27 3.23 21.64 4.14
C ALA A 27 3.23 20.79 2.85
N ILE A 28 3.88 21.25 1.78
CA ILE A 28 3.97 20.56 0.48
C ILE A 28 4.59 19.16 0.60
N PRO A 29 5.76 18.95 1.24
CA PRO A 29 6.33 17.61 1.36
C PRO A 29 5.49 16.68 2.24
N ILE A 30 4.80 17.21 3.25
CA ILE A 30 3.91 16.42 4.13
C ILE A 30 2.67 15.97 3.35
N LEU A 31 1.99 16.90 2.69
CA LEU A 31 0.81 16.61 1.87
C LEU A 31 1.16 15.74 0.67
N GLY A 32 2.28 16.02 0.00
CA GLY A 32 2.79 15.22 -1.12
C GLY A 32 3.16 13.80 -0.70
N GLY A 33 3.79 13.64 0.47
CA GLY A 33 4.09 12.33 1.05
C GLY A 33 2.82 11.54 1.35
N VAL A 34 1.87 12.11 2.09
CA VAL A 34 0.60 11.45 2.42
C VAL A 34 -0.21 11.11 1.17
N PHE A 35 -0.28 12.03 0.21
CA PHE A 35 -1.00 11.81 -1.05
C PHE A 35 -0.34 10.69 -1.87
N LEU A 36 1.00 10.67 -1.95
CA LEU A 36 1.73 9.63 -2.65
C LEU A 36 1.58 8.27 -1.97
N PHE A 37 1.64 8.21 -0.64
CA PHE A 37 1.39 7.00 0.13
C PHE A 37 -0.06 6.51 -0.01
N ARG A 38 -1.05 7.40 0.02
CA ARG A 38 -2.45 7.05 -0.22
C ARG A 38 -2.66 6.55 -1.64
N TYR A 39 -2.11 7.23 -2.65
CA TYR A 39 -2.18 6.80 -4.04
C TYR A 39 -1.52 5.44 -4.26
N PHE A 40 -0.41 5.16 -3.57
CA PHE A 40 0.24 3.84 -3.61
C PHE A 40 -0.50 2.78 -2.80
N GLN A 41 -1.18 3.13 -1.70
CA GLN A 41 -2.02 2.20 -0.94
C GLN A 41 -3.31 1.87 -1.67
N GLU A 42 -3.92 2.82 -2.36
CA GLU A 42 -5.11 2.60 -3.19
C GLU A 42 -4.79 1.78 -4.45
N ARG A 43 -3.51 1.76 -4.85
CA ARG A 43 -2.94 0.83 -5.84
C ARG A 43 -2.34 -0.44 -5.24
N ARG A 44 -2.34 -0.62 -3.91
CA ARG A 44 -2.21 -1.97 -3.36
C ARG A 44 -3.56 -2.59 -3.63
N GLU A 45 -3.71 -3.14 -4.83
CA GLU A 45 -4.74 -4.12 -5.14
C GLU A 45 -4.83 -5.02 -3.92
N GLU A 46 -5.98 -5.00 -3.22
CA GLU A 46 -6.18 -5.93 -2.14
C GLU A 46 -5.84 -7.31 -2.71
N PRO A 47 -4.96 -8.08 -2.04
CA PRO A 47 -4.54 -9.35 -2.58
C PRO A 47 -5.82 -10.13 -2.90
N PRO A 48 -5.94 -10.67 -4.13
CA PRO A 48 -7.18 -11.24 -4.59
C PRO A 48 -7.68 -12.26 -3.56
N ALA A 49 -8.99 -12.32 -3.34
CA ALA A 49 -9.60 -13.00 -2.20
C ALA A 49 -9.06 -14.43 -1.98
N TRP A 50 -8.71 -15.14 -3.06
CA TRP A 50 -8.09 -16.46 -3.02
C TRP A 50 -6.71 -16.48 -2.32
N LYS A 51 -5.86 -15.44 -2.48
CA LYS A 51 -4.58 -15.33 -1.80
C LYS A 51 -4.76 -15.15 -0.30
N SER A 52 -5.71 -14.30 0.11
CA SER A 52 -6.02 -14.08 1.52
C SER A 52 -6.59 -15.36 2.17
N ALA A 53 -7.47 -16.08 1.45
CA ALA A 53 -8.00 -17.36 1.89
C ALA A 53 -6.91 -18.44 2.04
N LEU A 54 -5.97 -18.54 1.08
CA LEU A 54 -4.83 -19.47 1.18
C LEU A 54 -3.90 -19.13 2.34
N GLU A 55 -3.63 -17.85 2.59
CA GLU A 55 -2.78 -17.42 3.70
C GLU A 55 -3.42 -17.76 5.05
N ALA A 56 -4.73 -17.53 5.18
CA ALA A 56 -5.49 -17.93 6.35
C ALA A 56 -5.49 -19.45 6.56
N LEU A 57 -5.66 -20.23 5.48
CA LEU A 57 -5.61 -21.69 5.51
C LEU A 57 -4.23 -22.20 5.96
N ARG A 58 -3.15 -21.66 5.38
CA ARG A 58 -1.77 -22.01 5.75
C ARG A 58 -1.47 -21.71 7.21
N LYS A 59 -1.98 -20.59 7.73
CA LYS A 59 -1.82 -20.22 9.13
C LYS A 59 -2.48 -21.23 10.08
N ARG A 60 -3.66 -21.74 9.71
CA ARG A 60 -4.36 -22.80 10.48
C ARG A 60 -3.60 -24.13 10.44
N TYR A 61 -3.06 -24.51 9.28
CA TYR A 61 -2.21 -25.70 9.14
C TYR A 61 -0.94 -25.60 10.00
N ALA A 62 -0.26 -24.45 10.00
CA ALA A 62 0.93 -24.24 10.82
C ALA A 62 0.65 -24.28 12.33
N ARG A 63 -0.58 -23.97 12.74
CA ARG A 63 -1.03 -24.12 14.14
C ARG A 63 -1.44 -25.55 14.50
N GLY A 64 -1.48 -26.45 13.52
CA GLY A 64 -1.99 -27.82 13.71
C GLY A 64 -3.50 -27.88 13.95
N GLU A 65 -4.25 -26.82 13.61
CA GLU A 65 -5.71 -26.76 13.77
C GLU A 65 -6.47 -27.57 12.71
N ILE A 66 -5.80 -27.89 11.59
CA ILE A 66 -6.34 -28.67 10.48
C ILE A 66 -5.33 -29.74 10.08
N THR A 67 -5.82 -30.89 9.62
CA THR A 67 -4.94 -31.96 9.15
C THR A 67 -4.44 -31.70 7.73
N GLU A 68 -3.44 -32.47 7.27
CA GLU A 68 -2.92 -32.35 5.91
C GLU A 68 -3.99 -32.67 4.86
N GLU A 69 -4.86 -33.65 5.13
CA GLU A 69 -5.96 -34.02 4.25
C GLU A 69 -6.97 -32.88 4.09
N GLU A 70 -7.35 -32.23 5.19
CA GLU A 70 -8.25 -31.06 5.18
C GLU A 70 -7.61 -29.87 4.45
N TYR A 71 -6.32 -29.62 4.68
CA TYR A 71 -5.57 -28.58 4.00
C TYR A 71 -5.57 -28.77 2.48
N GLN A 72 -5.27 -29.98 2.00
CA GLN A 72 -5.24 -30.27 0.56
C GLN A 72 -6.61 -30.15 -0.11
N LYS A 73 -7.67 -30.59 0.59
CA LYS A 73 -9.05 -30.50 0.09
C LYS A 73 -9.47 -29.05 -0.09
N ILE A 74 -9.29 -28.22 0.94
CA ILE A 74 -9.69 -26.80 0.90
C ILE A 74 -8.82 -26.01 -0.08
N LYS A 75 -7.52 -26.28 -0.15
CA LYS A 75 -6.62 -25.65 -1.12
C LYS A 75 -7.07 -25.93 -2.56
N SER A 76 -7.41 -27.17 -2.87
CA SER A 76 -7.87 -27.57 -4.21
C SER A 76 -9.19 -26.90 -4.57
N ASP A 77 -10.09 -26.75 -3.61
CA ASP A 77 -11.38 -26.08 -3.77
C ASP A 77 -11.19 -24.58 -4.08
N ILE A 78 -10.31 -23.89 -3.33
CA ILE A 78 -9.99 -22.47 -3.57
C ILE A 78 -9.39 -22.26 -4.97
N ILE A 79 -8.46 -23.13 -5.39
CA ILE A 79 -7.84 -23.04 -6.72
C ILE A 79 -8.88 -23.29 -7.81
N LYS A 80 -9.78 -24.26 -7.61
CA LYS A 80 -10.83 -24.57 -8.57
C LYS A 80 -11.83 -23.41 -8.70
N SER A 81 -12.26 -22.83 -7.58
CA SER A 81 -13.17 -21.68 -7.59
C SER A 81 -12.56 -20.45 -8.24
N GLU A 82 -11.25 -20.22 -8.06
CA GLU A 82 -10.55 -19.12 -8.71
C GLU A 82 -10.47 -19.33 -10.22
N PHE A 83 -10.20 -20.57 -10.66
CA PHE A 83 -10.16 -20.92 -12.07
C PHE A 83 -11.53 -20.72 -12.73
N GLU A 84 -12.62 -21.17 -12.08
CA GLU A 84 -13.99 -20.94 -12.56
C GLU A 84 -14.35 -19.45 -12.60
N ASN A 85 -13.95 -18.66 -11.59
CA ASN A 85 -14.19 -17.22 -11.57
C ASN A 85 -13.42 -16.48 -12.69
N SER A 86 -12.19 -16.92 -12.99
CA SER A 86 -11.38 -16.36 -14.09
C SER A 86 -11.94 -16.64 -15.48
N LEU A 87 -12.73 -17.71 -15.65
CA LEU A 87 -13.42 -18.04 -16.90
C LEU A 87 -14.70 -17.21 -17.12
N HIS A 88 -15.32 -16.74 -16.03
CA HIS A 88 -16.56 -15.96 -16.07
C HIS A 88 -16.33 -14.44 -16.15
N SER A 89 -15.11 -13.94 -15.86
CA SER A 89 -14.80 -12.51 -15.79
C SER A 89 -14.30 -11.90 -17.12
N HIS A 90 -14.81 -12.35 -18.27
CA HIS A 90 -14.56 -11.75 -19.60
C HIS A 90 -15.82 -11.11 -20.17
#